data_AF-A0A2K3KYW1-F1
#
_entry.id   AF-A0A2K3KYW1-F1
#
_cell.length_a   1.000
_cell.length_b   1.000
_cell.length_c   1.000
_cell.angle_alpha   90.00
_cell.angle_beta   90.00
_cell.angle_gamma   90.00
#
_symmetry.space_group_name_H-M   'P 1'
#
loop_
_entity.id
_entity.type
_entity.pdbx_description
1 polymer ?
#
loop_
_entity_poly.entity_id
_entity_poly.type
_entity_poly.pdbx_seq_one_letter_code
_entity_poly.pdbx_strand_id
1 'polypeptide(L)'
;IHDAKPLSVASLKSLANKSIKEQHFTHRNFLEAEVLFMQVLNFEIGTANIAFSFLQELWIQIRGVAKVGELINFEACMEIMDLLYEKEETSFLYRSPHSLAASILVVSYLMTVPKQKWEFPVLAWVNFMTSCKEEEIIKMVSEILKHVLEPS
;
A
#
# COMPACT_ATOMS: atom_id res chain seq x y z
N ILE A 1 3.68 5.71 14.62
CA ILE A 1 2.41 6.44 14.88
C ILE A 1 2.57 7.76 14.13
N HIS A 2 1.72 8.06 13.15
CA HIS A 2 1.79 9.33 12.42
C HIS A 2 1.42 10.48 13.38
N ASP A 3 2.25 11.51 13.49
CA ASP A 3 2.04 12.67 14.36
C ASP A 3 0.96 13.65 13.84
N ALA A 4 0.24 13.26 12.79
CA ALA A 4 -0.83 14.06 12.22
C ALA A 4 -2.07 14.04 13.13
N LYS A 5 -2.74 15.19 13.23
CA LYS A 5 -3.99 15.30 13.97
C LYS A 5 -5.06 14.38 13.33
N PRO A 6 -5.74 13.52 14.11
CA PRO A 6 -6.82 12.68 13.59
C PRO A 6 -7.93 13.51 12.94
N LEU A 7 -8.60 12.93 11.94
CA LEU A 7 -9.80 13.52 11.35
C LEU A 7 -10.88 13.69 12.42
N SER A 8 -11.54 14.85 12.41
CA SER A 8 -12.62 15.10 13.36
C SER A 8 -13.93 14.45 12.89
N VAL A 9 -14.76 14.01 13.84
CA VAL A 9 -16.13 13.54 13.53
C VAL A 9 -16.95 14.61 12.81
N ALA A 10 -16.68 15.90 13.09
CA ALA A 10 -17.34 17.00 12.38
C ALA A 10 -16.95 17.05 10.89
N SER A 11 -15.67 16.82 10.58
CA SER A 11 -15.17 16.75 9.21
C SER A 11 -15.79 15.57 8.45
N LEU A 12 -15.83 14.38 9.07
CA LEU A 12 -16.45 13.18 8.49
C LEU A 12 -17.95 13.37 8.24
N LYS A 13 -18.67 13.95 9.20
CA LYS A 13 -20.08 14.30 9.04
C LYS A 13 -20.31 15.28 7.89
N SER A 14 -19.49 16.33 7.80
CA SER A 14 -19.60 17.31 6.71
C SER A 14 -19.36 16.67 5.35
N LEU A 15 -18.42 15.73 5.25
CA LEU A 15 -18.14 14.99 4.03
C LEU A 15 -19.33 14.07 3.67
N ALA A 16 -19.83 13.29 4.62
CA ALA A 16 -20.93 12.37 4.39
C ALA A 16 -22.20 13.09 3.93
N ASN A 17 -22.55 14.22 4.58
CA ASN A 17 -23.69 15.03 4.18
C ASN A 17 -23.55 15.65 2.77
N LYS A 18 -22.30 15.83 2.29
CA LYS A 18 -22.02 16.32 0.94
C LYS A 18 -22.13 15.19 -0.09
N SER A 19 -21.67 13.99 0.25
CA SER A 19 -21.54 12.86 -0.66
C SER A 19 -22.80 12.00 -0.76
N ILE A 20 -23.57 11.85 0.32
CA ILE A 20 -24.78 11.02 0.40
C ILE A 20 -25.94 11.94 0.77
N LYS A 21 -26.72 12.35 -0.24
CA LYS A 21 -27.73 13.41 -0.07
C LYS A 21 -29.03 12.91 0.53
N GLU A 22 -29.26 11.61 0.46
CA GLU A 22 -30.48 10.92 0.87
C GLU A 22 -30.52 10.66 2.39
N GLN A 23 -29.42 10.91 3.11
CA GLN A 23 -29.30 10.59 4.52
C GLN A 23 -28.76 11.78 5.33
N HIS A 24 -29.37 12.03 6.48
CA HIS A 24 -28.89 13.01 7.44
C HIS A 24 -28.08 12.33 8.54
N PHE A 25 -26.76 12.51 8.51
CA PHE A 25 -25.89 11.94 9.52
C PHE A 25 -25.78 12.85 10.74
N THR A 26 -25.88 12.24 11.92
CA THR A 26 -25.60 12.89 13.20
C THR A 26 -24.23 12.47 13.73
N HIS A 27 -23.64 13.23 14.65
CA HIS A 27 -22.39 12.83 15.32
C HIS A 27 -22.52 11.46 16.00
N ARG A 28 -23.70 11.19 16.57
CA ARG A 28 -24.00 9.93 17.24
C ARG A 28 -23.91 8.72 16.30
N ASN A 29 -24.34 8.86 15.04
CA ASN A 29 -24.25 7.76 14.07
C ASN A 29 -22.80 7.32 13.82
N PHE A 30 -21.87 8.28 13.69
CA PHE A 30 -20.44 7.95 13.48
C PHE A 30 -19.82 7.30 14.71
N LEU A 31 -20.12 7.80 15.91
CA LEU A 31 -19.59 7.23 17.15
C LEU A 31 -20.11 5.80 17.38
N GLU A 32 -21.39 5.56 17.15
CA GLU A 32 -21.98 4.22 17.26
C GLU A 32 -21.39 3.28 16.20
N ALA A 33 -21.23 3.74 14.96
CA ALA A 33 -20.60 2.96 13.89
C ALA A 33 -19.13 2.63 14.19
N GLU A 34 -18.36 3.58 14.72
CA GLU A 34 -16.97 3.36 15.14
C GLU A 34 -16.89 2.26 16.21
N VAL A 35 -17.70 2.34 17.26
CA VAL A 35 -17.72 1.32 18.32
C VAL A 35 -18.08 -0.06 17.77
N LEU A 36 -19.10 -0.15 16.91
CA LEU A 36 -19.49 -1.41 16.26
C LEU A 36 -18.37 -1.95 15.37
N PHE A 37 -17.72 -1.10 14.61
CA PHE A 37 -16.59 -1.47 13.75
C PHE A 37 -15.40 -1.99 14.58
N MET A 38 -15.05 -1.29 15.67
CA MET A 38 -14.03 -1.72 16.62
C MET A 38 -14.34 -3.10 17.20
N GLN A 39 -15.59 -3.35 17.58
CA GLN A 39 -16.02 -4.64 18.10
C GLN A 39 -15.89 -5.77 17.08
N VAL A 40 -16.26 -5.54 15.82
CA VAL A 40 -16.07 -6.51 14.72
C VAL A 40 -14.60 -6.87 14.55
N LEU A 41 -13.71 -5.89 14.72
CA LEU A 41 -12.25 -6.10 14.67
C LEU A 41 -11.66 -6.63 15.98
N ASN A 42 -12.48 -6.98 16.98
CA ASN A 42 -12.03 -7.33 18.34
C ASN A 42 -11.07 -6.30 18.95
N PHE A 43 -11.20 -5.03 18.56
CA PHE A 43 -10.33 -3.92 18.93
C PHE A 43 -8.84 -4.11 18.53
N GLU A 44 -8.54 -5.07 17.65
CA GLU A 44 -7.19 -5.35 17.15
C GLU A 44 -6.83 -4.44 15.97
N ILE A 45 -6.81 -3.12 16.22
CA ILE A 45 -6.37 -2.13 15.23
C ILE A 45 -4.87 -1.91 15.35
N GLY A 46 -4.17 -1.89 14.20
CA GLY A 46 -2.73 -1.64 14.12
C GLY A 46 -1.85 -2.86 14.37
N THR A 47 -2.44 -4.01 14.74
CA THR A 47 -1.81 -5.33 14.68
C THR A 47 -1.89 -5.95 13.29
N ALA A 48 -2.64 -5.29 12.38
CA ALA A 48 -2.87 -5.76 11.03
C ALA A 48 -1.57 -5.81 10.22
N ASN A 49 -1.37 -6.94 9.57
CA ASN A 49 -0.24 -7.22 8.72
C ASN A 49 -0.39 -6.48 7.39
N ILE A 50 -0.25 -5.15 7.37
CA ILE A 50 -0.54 -4.34 6.18
C ILE A 50 0.67 -4.23 5.24
N ALA A 51 0.41 -4.19 3.94
CA ALA A 51 1.47 -4.13 2.92
C ALA A 51 2.35 -2.88 3.07
N PHE A 52 1.78 -1.75 3.52
CA PHE A 52 2.53 -0.52 3.76
C PHE A 52 3.70 -0.71 4.74
N SER A 53 3.47 -1.38 5.87
CA SER A 53 4.51 -1.61 6.89
C SER A 53 5.68 -2.39 6.31
N PHE A 54 5.39 -3.48 5.58
CA PHE A 54 6.43 -4.26 4.90
C PHE A 54 7.15 -3.50 3.81
N LEU A 55 6.43 -2.70 3.03
CA LEU A 55 7.01 -1.88 1.97
C LEU A 55 8.00 -0.87 2.57
N GLN A 56 7.61 -0.22 3.67
CA GLN A 56 8.47 0.72 4.37
C GLN A 56 9.73 0.03 4.92
N GLU A 57 9.60 -1.15 5.54
CA GLU A 57 10.73 -1.94 6.02
C GLU A 57 11.69 -2.34 4.90
N LEU A 58 11.16 -2.89 3.80
CA LEU A 58 11.97 -3.27 2.63
C LEU A 58 12.68 -2.04 2.03
N TRP A 59 11.99 -0.91 1.92
CA TRP A 59 12.59 0.33 1.42
C TRP A 59 13.73 0.84 2.32
N ILE A 60 13.58 0.78 3.65
CA ILE A 60 14.66 1.14 4.58
C ILE A 60 15.85 0.19 4.41
N GLN A 61 15.58 -1.12 4.30
CA GLN A 61 16.62 -2.14 4.20
C GLN A 61 17.40 -2.05 2.89
N ILE A 62 16.73 -1.90 1.73
CA ILE A 62 17.42 -1.82 0.44
C ILE A 62 18.36 -0.62 0.35
N ARG A 63 17.98 0.52 0.95
CA ARG A 63 18.85 1.70 1.10
C ARG A 63 20.08 1.42 1.94
N GLY A 64 19.93 0.58 2.98
CA GLY A 64 21.04 0.15 3.82
C GLY A 64 22.02 -0.81 3.13
N VAL A 65 21.56 -1.65 2.20
CA VAL A 65 22.38 -2.69 1.57
C VAL A 65 22.89 -2.35 0.17
N ALA A 66 22.27 -1.41 -0.54
CA ALA A 66 22.65 -1.08 -1.90
C ALA A 66 22.49 0.41 -2.22
N LYS A 67 23.51 0.99 -2.88
CA LYS A 67 23.47 2.40 -3.35
C LYS A 67 22.29 2.68 -4.28
N VAL A 68 21.85 1.69 -5.04
CA VAL A 68 20.68 1.81 -5.93
C VAL A 68 19.38 2.01 -5.15
N GLY A 69 19.33 1.57 -3.88
CA GLY A 69 18.17 1.79 -3.01
C GLY A 69 17.86 3.26 -2.80
N GLU A 70 18.88 4.14 -2.82
CA GLU A 70 18.71 5.60 -2.76
C GLU A 70 18.02 6.19 -4.00
N LEU A 71 17.98 5.44 -5.11
CA LEU A 71 17.34 5.86 -6.35
C LEU A 71 15.88 5.41 -6.44
N ILE A 72 15.43 4.53 -5.54
CA ILE A 72 14.04 4.08 -5.50
C ILE A 72 13.20 5.18 -4.87
N ASN A 73 12.28 5.76 -5.65
CA ASN A 73 11.37 6.78 -5.14
C ASN A 73 10.27 6.13 -4.28
N PHE A 74 10.26 6.43 -2.99
CA PHE A 74 9.22 5.93 -2.08
C PHE A 74 7.83 6.51 -2.38
N GLU A 75 7.76 7.75 -2.87
CA GLU A 75 6.50 8.36 -3.28
C GLU A 75 5.87 7.58 -4.45
N ALA A 76 6.68 7.15 -5.42
CA ALA A 76 6.21 6.28 -6.50
C ALA A 76 5.68 4.93 -5.96
N CYS A 77 6.29 4.38 -4.90
CA CYS A 77 5.74 3.18 -4.25
C CYS A 77 4.35 3.45 -3.63
N MET A 78 4.15 4.64 -3.03
CA MET A 78 2.87 5.04 -2.46
C MET A 78 1.81 5.26 -3.53
N GLU A 79 2.14 5.95 -4.63
CA GLU A 79 1.25 6.16 -5.76
C GLU A 79 0.80 4.83 -6.38
N ILE A 80 1.72 3.86 -6.52
CA ILE A 80 1.37 2.50 -6.96
C ILE A 80 0.43 1.85 -5.95
N MET A 81 0.72 1.94 -4.66
CA MET A 81 -0.12 1.34 -3.61
C MET A 81 -1.54 1.93 -3.62
N ASP A 82 -1.67 3.25 -3.73
CA ASP A 82 -2.95 3.96 -3.78
C ASP A 82 -3.74 3.57 -5.03
N LEU A 83 -3.10 3.57 -6.20
CA LEU A 83 -3.72 3.14 -7.47
C LEU A 83 -4.28 1.72 -7.37
N LEU A 84 -3.55 0.81 -6.73
CA LEU A 84 -4.03 -0.55 -6.52
C LEU A 84 -5.27 -0.49 -5.62
N TYR A 85 -5.23 0.15 -4.45
CA TYR A 85 -6.36 0.17 -3.52
C TYR A 85 -7.63 0.83 -4.09
N GLU A 86 -7.51 1.71 -5.08
CA GLU A 86 -8.64 2.33 -5.76
C GLU A 86 -9.35 1.40 -6.76
N LYS A 87 -8.62 0.47 -7.41
CA LYS A 87 -9.18 -0.42 -8.45
C LYS A 87 -9.72 -1.72 -7.82
N GLU A 88 -11.03 -1.93 -7.85
CA GLU A 88 -11.65 -3.18 -7.34
C GLU A 88 -11.09 -4.45 -8.02
N GLU A 89 -10.71 -4.34 -9.28
CA GLU A 89 -10.11 -5.41 -10.09
C GLU A 89 -8.78 -5.91 -9.51
N THR A 90 -8.05 -5.08 -8.75
CA THR A 90 -6.76 -5.47 -8.15
C THR A 90 -6.95 -6.16 -6.79
N SER A 91 -8.18 -6.32 -6.31
CA SER A 91 -8.52 -6.90 -5.00
C SER A 91 -7.90 -8.26 -4.73
N PHE A 92 -7.68 -9.06 -5.78
CA PHE A 92 -7.03 -10.36 -5.67
C PHE A 92 -5.53 -10.29 -5.34
N LEU A 93 -4.88 -9.14 -5.53
CA LEU A 93 -3.46 -8.91 -5.22
C LEU A 93 -3.19 -8.79 -3.71
N TYR A 94 -4.23 -8.52 -2.91
CA TYR A 94 -4.11 -8.30 -1.45
C TYR A 94 -4.01 -9.58 -0.61
N ARG A 95 -3.92 -10.76 -1.24
CA ARG A 95 -3.89 -12.05 -0.51
C ARG A 95 -2.66 -12.21 0.38
N SER A 96 -1.54 -11.59 0.00
CA SER A 96 -0.29 -11.62 0.77
C SER A 96 0.29 -10.21 0.85
N PRO A 97 0.25 -9.57 2.03
CA PRO A 97 0.83 -8.24 2.27
C PRO A 97 2.33 -8.16 1.95
N HIS A 98 3.08 -9.22 2.23
CA HIS A 98 4.51 -9.31 1.93
C HIS A 98 4.77 -9.37 0.43
N SER A 99 4.03 -10.22 -0.29
CA SER A 99 4.17 -10.35 -1.75
C SER A 99 3.82 -9.03 -2.42
N LEU A 100 2.76 -8.37 -1.97
CA LEU A 100 2.35 -7.07 -2.48
C LEU A 100 3.42 -6.00 -2.25
N ALA A 101 3.93 -5.88 -1.02
CA ALA A 101 4.99 -4.95 -0.70
C ALA A 101 6.26 -5.17 -1.54
N ALA A 102 6.70 -6.43 -1.66
CA ALA A 102 7.85 -6.81 -2.48
C ALA A 102 7.62 -6.44 -3.96
N SER A 103 6.46 -6.77 -4.51
CA SER A 103 6.12 -6.47 -5.91
C SER A 103 6.03 -4.97 -6.17
N ILE A 104 5.43 -4.18 -5.28
CA ILE A 104 5.38 -2.70 -5.40
C ILE A 104 6.80 -2.12 -5.41
N LEU A 105 7.68 -2.57 -4.51
CA LEU A 105 9.08 -2.12 -4.48
C LEU A 105 9.81 -2.46 -5.78
N VAL A 106 9.62 -3.68 -6.30
CA VAL A 106 10.22 -4.11 -7.59
C VAL A 106 9.69 -3.26 -8.73
N VAL A 107 8.38 -2.98 -8.79
CA VAL A 107 7.80 -2.10 -9.82
C VAL A 107 8.40 -0.69 -9.73
N SER A 108 8.45 -0.11 -8.54
CA SER A 108 9.05 1.22 -8.34
C SER A 108 10.52 1.23 -8.76
N TYR A 109 11.29 0.19 -8.43
CA TYR A 109 12.67 0.05 -8.90
C TYR A 109 12.75 0.05 -10.44
N LEU A 110 11.91 -0.74 -11.11
CA LEU A 110 11.89 -0.82 -12.58
C LEU A 110 11.49 0.50 -13.26
N MET A 111 10.66 1.31 -12.60
CA MET A 111 10.18 2.59 -13.15
C MET A 111 11.12 3.75 -12.85
N THR A 112 11.72 3.78 -11.67
CA THR A 112 12.44 4.97 -11.16
C THR A 112 13.95 4.86 -11.30
N VAL A 113 14.50 3.65 -11.30
CA VAL A 113 15.95 3.44 -11.41
C VAL A 113 16.36 3.38 -12.89
N PRO A 114 17.35 4.17 -13.32
CA PRO A 114 17.87 4.09 -14.68
C PRO A 114 18.42 2.70 -15.01
N LYS A 115 18.08 2.17 -16.20
CA LYS A 115 18.48 0.82 -16.65
C LYS A 115 19.98 0.56 -16.57
N GLN A 116 20.81 1.59 -16.77
CA GLN A 116 22.27 1.49 -16.71
C GLN A 116 22.78 1.18 -15.29
N LYS A 117 21.95 1.37 -14.26
CA LYS A 117 22.27 1.13 -12.85
C LYS A 117 21.59 -0.14 -12.31
N TRP A 118 21.02 -0.98 -13.17
CA TRP A 118 20.36 -2.23 -12.77
C TRP A 118 21.35 -3.36 -12.47
N GLU A 119 22.32 -3.09 -11.60
CA GLU A 119 23.33 -4.06 -11.19
C GLU A 119 22.91 -4.87 -9.96
N PHE A 120 21.94 -4.36 -9.19
CA PHE A 120 21.45 -5.01 -7.98
C PHE A 120 20.38 -6.06 -8.30
N PRO A 121 20.49 -7.29 -7.77
CA PRO A 121 19.53 -8.36 -8.03
C PRO A 121 18.26 -8.18 -7.17
N VAL A 122 17.46 -7.15 -7.46
CA VAL A 122 16.32 -6.75 -6.63
C VAL A 122 15.32 -7.88 -6.41
N LEU A 123 15.06 -8.71 -7.44
CA LEU A 123 14.10 -9.81 -7.37
C LEU A 123 14.55 -10.90 -6.39
N ALA A 124 15.79 -11.37 -6.53
CA ALA A 124 16.37 -12.36 -5.61
C ALA A 124 16.48 -11.81 -4.18
N TRP A 125 16.79 -10.51 -4.05
CA TRP A 125 16.84 -9.85 -2.76
C TRP A 125 15.47 -9.79 -2.08
N VAL A 126 14.39 -9.38 -2.77
CA VAL A 126 13.05 -9.36 -2.15
C VAL A 126 12.54 -10.77 -1.85
N ASN A 127 12.90 -11.78 -2.66
CA ASN A 127 12.62 -13.19 -2.37
C ASN A 127 13.29 -13.62 -1.06
N PHE A 128 14.56 -13.30 -0.89
CA PHE A 128 15.30 -13.59 0.35
C PHE A 128 14.66 -12.92 1.57
N MET A 129 14.25 -11.64 1.44
CA MET A 129 13.68 -10.89 2.56
C MET A 129 12.27 -11.33 2.95
N THR A 130 11.44 -11.72 1.98
CA THR A 130 10.02 -12.01 2.21
C THR A 130 9.67 -13.49 2.20
N SER A 131 10.60 -14.36 1.77
CA SER A 131 10.36 -15.77 1.45
C SER A 131 9.25 -16.00 0.41
N CYS A 132 8.79 -14.96 -0.31
CA CYS A 132 7.82 -15.07 -1.38
C CYS A 132 8.48 -15.62 -2.64
N LYS A 133 7.85 -16.59 -3.30
CA LYS A 133 8.40 -17.20 -4.52
C LYS A 133 8.58 -16.15 -5.62
N GLU A 134 9.72 -16.20 -6.31
CA GLU A 134 10.02 -15.25 -7.38
C GLU A 134 8.94 -15.28 -8.48
N GLU A 135 8.41 -16.45 -8.83
CA GLU A 135 7.36 -16.56 -9.85
C GLU A 135 6.07 -15.82 -9.44
N GLU A 136 5.73 -15.85 -8.16
CA GLU A 136 4.58 -15.12 -7.61
C GLU A 136 4.83 -13.61 -7.66
N ILE A 137 6.03 -13.17 -7.29
CA ILE A 137 6.43 -11.76 -7.37
C ILE A 137 6.42 -11.27 -8.82
N ILE A 138 7.00 -12.02 -9.76
CA ILE A 138 7.03 -11.69 -11.19
C ILE A 138 5.60 -11.55 -11.74
N LYS A 139 4.73 -12.51 -11.42
CA LYS A 139 3.33 -12.47 -11.86
C LYS A 139 2.65 -11.19 -11.34
N MET A 140 2.82 -10.89 -10.06
CA MET A 140 2.21 -9.72 -9.45
C MET A 140 2.79 -8.41 -9.99
N VAL A 141 4.11 -8.31 -10.17
CA VAL A 141 4.78 -7.17 -10.83
C VAL A 141 4.20 -6.95 -12.22
N SER A 142 3.97 -8.02 -12.98
CA SER A 142 3.40 -7.93 -14.33
C SER A 142 1.97 -7.39 -14.31
N GLU A 143 1.12 -7.83 -13.37
CA GLU A 143 -0.24 -7.29 -13.24
C GLU A 143 -0.24 -5.83 -12.77
N ILE A 144 0.59 -5.48 -11.80
CA ILE A 144 0.72 -4.09 -11.33
C ILE A 144 1.16 -3.18 -12.49
N LEU A 145 2.18 -3.59 -13.27
CA LEU A 145 2.64 -2.81 -14.41
C LEU A 145 1.56 -2.62 -15.47
N LYS A 146 0.69 -3.61 -15.72
CA LYS A 146 -0.46 -3.41 -16.62
C LYS A 146 -1.36 -2.30 -16.10
N HIS A 147 -1.71 -2.31 -14.82
CA HIS A 147 -2.59 -1.30 -14.25
C HIS A 147 -1.98 0.09 -14.16
N VAL A 148 -0.66 0.18 -13.96
CA VAL A 148 0.08 1.45 -13.90
C VAL A 148 0.28 2.05 -15.29
N LEU A 149 0.48 1.22 -16.32
CA LEU A 149 0.74 1.66 -17.69
C LEU A 149 -0.51 1.71 -18.58
N GLU A 150 -1.66 1.26 -18.06
CA GLU A 150 -2.95 1.40 -18.72
C GLU A 150 -3.24 2.89 -19.00
N PRO A 151 -3.50 3.28 -20.27
CA PRO A 151 -3.88 4.65 -20.59
C PRO A 151 -5.22 4.99 -19.93
N SER A 152 -5.26 6.15 -19.27
CA SER A 152 -6.46 6.71 -18.62
C SER A 152 -7.53 7.13 -19.62
#